data_AF-A0A1Z9PQ81-F1
#
_entry.id   AF-A0A1Z9PQ81-F1
#
_cell.length_a   1.000
_cell.length_b   1.000
_cell.length_c   1.000
_cell.angle_alpha   90.00
_cell.angle_beta   90.00
_cell.angle_gamma   90.00
#
_symmetry.space_group_name_H-M   'P 1'
#
loop_
_entity.id
_entity.type
_entity.pdbx_description
1 polymer ?
#
loop_
_entity_poly.entity_id
_entity_poly.type
_entity_poly.pdbx_seq_one_letter_code
_entity_poly.pdbx_strand_id
1 'polypeptide(L)'
;MKKHIKDSKFKYKKLKKPLKWLDCVSQTGWISLKQMEASKPVTCTTGDFWIYKETDAFITLFGTYSQDDNGEIEFGEVITIPKVWI
;
A
#
# COMPACT_ATOMS: atom_id res chain seq x y z
N MET A 1 -38.15 11.29 -5.57
CA MET A 1 -37.79 9.87 -5.37
C MET A 1 -36.45 9.81 -4.64
N LYS A 2 -36.43 9.35 -3.38
CA LYS A 2 -35.15 9.12 -2.66
C LYS A 2 -34.60 7.77 -3.14
N LYS A 3 -33.52 7.79 -3.93
CA LYS A 3 -32.80 6.56 -4.29
C LYS A 3 -32.26 5.97 -2.98
N HIS A 4 -32.69 4.78 -2.63
CA HIS A 4 -32.00 3.96 -1.63
C HIS A 4 -30.62 3.64 -2.19
N ILE A 5 -29.60 4.38 -1.73
CA ILE A 5 -28.21 3.99 -1.90
C ILE A 5 -28.11 2.67 -1.15
N LYS A 6 -27.98 1.55 -1.88
CA LYS A 6 -27.72 0.26 -1.28
C LYS A 6 -26.43 0.41 -0.49
N ASP A 7 -26.49 0.19 0.82
CA ASP A 7 -25.32 -0.07 1.65
C ASP A 7 -24.61 -1.32 1.11
N SER A 8 -23.80 -1.13 0.07
CA SER A 8 -22.90 -2.17 -0.41
C SER A 8 -21.83 -2.26 0.67
N LYS A 9 -21.92 -3.28 1.52
CA LYS A 9 -20.89 -3.58 2.52
C LYS A 9 -19.54 -3.50 1.84
N PHE A 10 -18.71 -2.58 2.32
CA PHE A 10 -17.38 -2.32 1.77
C PHE A 10 -16.61 -3.63 1.60
N LYS A 11 -16.23 -3.96 0.35
CA LYS A 11 -15.82 -5.32 -0.03
C LYS A 11 -14.42 -5.72 0.44
N TYR A 12 -13.59 -4.76 0.82
CA TYR A 12 -12.18 -4.99 1.13
C TYR A 12 -11.95 -5.22 2.61
N LYS A 13 -11.09 -6.19 2.93
CA LYS A 13 -10.73 -6.52 4.31
C LYS A 13 -9.71 -5.51 4.83
N LYS A 14 -9.95 -4.95 6.02
CA LYS A 14 -8.94 -4.11 6.69
C LYS A 14 -7.74 -4.98 7.07
N LEU A 15 -6.55 -4.45 6.86
CA LEU A 15 -5.30 -5.07 7.28
C LEU A 15 -5.29 -5.13 8.83
N LYS A 16 -5.11 -6.34 9.38
CA LYS A 16 -5.23 -6.54 10.85
C LYS A 16 -4.02 -6.07 11.63
N LYS A 17 -2.84 -6.11 11.01
CA LYS A 17 -1.57 -5.72 11.61
C LYS A 17 -0.74 -4.99 10.56
N PRO A 18 -0.01 -3.93 10.93
CA PRO A 18 0.94 -3.29 10.04
C PRO A 18 1.89 -4.31 9.42
N LEU A 19 2.06 -4.26 8.09
CA LEU A 19 3.13 -4.99 7.43
C LEU A 19 4.40 -4.15 7.55
N LYS A 20 5.52 -4.82 7.79
CA LYS A 20 6.85 -4.21 7.82
C LYS A 20 7.69 -4.89 6.76
N TRP A 21 8.50 -4.13 6.04
CA TRP A 21 9.42 -4.68 5.04
C TRP A 21 10.69 -3.85 4.96
N LEU A 22 11.74 -4.44 4.41
CA LEU A 22 12.94 -3.70 4.01
C LEU A 22 12.81 -3.31 2.56
N ASP A 23 12.82 -2.01 2.28
CA ASP A 23 12.74 -1.48 0.93
C ASP A 23 14.12 -1.10 0.39
N CYS A 24 14.26 -1.21 -0.92
CA CYS A 24 15.45 -0.75 -1.61
C CYS A 24 15.55 0.78 -1.49
N VAL A 25 16.76 1.26 -1.24
CA VAL A 25 17.07 2.68 -1.33
C VAL A 25 17.84 2.87 -2.61
N SER A 26 17.39 3.81 -3.45
CA SER A 26 18.11 4.19 -4.66
C SER A 26 18.46 5.67 -4.61
N GLN A 27 19.66 6.00 -5.09
CA GLN A 27 20.14 7.37 -5.23
C GLN A 27 20.84 7.49 -6.58
N THR A 28 20.43 8.48 -7.38
CA THR A 28 20.87 8.64 -8.78
C THR A 28 22.05 9.60 -8.94
N GLY A 29 22.59 10.13 -7.83
CA GLY A 29 23.73 11.05 -7.81
C GLY A 29 25.03 10.41 -7.31
N TRP A 30 26.12 11.17 -7.41
CA TRP A 30 27.40 10.78 -6.81
C TRP A 30 27.34 10.91 -5.30
N ILE A 31 27.75 9.85 -4.59
CA ILE A 31 27.83 9.85 -3.13
C ILE A 31 29.27 9.57 -2.70
N SER A 32 29.65 10.10 -1.54
CA SER A 32 30.94 9.80 -0.92
C SER A 32 31.01 8.34 -0.45
N LEU A 33 32.22 7.81 -0.26
CA LEU A 33 32.44 6.49 0.32
C LEU A 33 31.72 6.35 1.68
N LYS A 34 31.77 7.39 2.53
CA LYS A 34 31.08 7.40 3.82
C LYS A 34 29.57 7.23 3.69
N GLN A 35 28.96 7.84 2.67
CA GLN A 35 27.53 7.70 2.39
C GLN A 35 27.19 6.32 1.83
N MET A 36 28.07 5.75 0.99
CA MET A 36 27.91 4.39 0.48
C MET A 36 27.97 3.35 1.60
N GLU A 37 28.97 3.42 2.48
CA GLU A 37 29.12 2.54 3.65
C GLU A 37 27.95 2.68 4.65
N ALA A 38 27.34 3.86 4.73
CA ALA A 38 26.16 4.08 5.56
C ALA A 38 24.86 3.63 4.89
N SER A 39 24.88 3.25 3.61
CA SER A 39 23.69 2.85 2.88
C SER A 39 23.14 1.53 3.41
N LYS A 40 21.85 1.51 3.70
CA LYS A 40 21.13 0.32 4.16
C LYS A 40 19.67 0.41 3.70
N PRO A 41 19.00 -0.74 3.53
CA PRO A 41 17.56 -0.76 3.26
C PRO A 41 16.78 0.06 4.29
N VAL A 42 15.69 0.69 3.84
CA VAL A 42 14.78 1.41 4.75
C VAL A 42 13.77 0.43 5.31
N THR A 43 13.53 0.51 6.62
CA THR A 43 12.42 -0.22 7.25
C THR A 43 11.13 0.56 7.04
N CYS A 44 10.26 0.02 6.20
CA CYS A 44 8.93 0.57 5.94
C CYS A 44 7.89 -0.11 6.84
N THR A 45 6.79 0.59 7.11
CA THR A 45 5.62 0.04 7.82
C THR A 45 4.35 0.60 7.21
N THR A 46 3.33 -0.24 7.03
CA THR A 46 2.01 0.27 6.61
C THR A 46 1.29 0.94 7.78
N GLY A 47 0.42 1.90 7.45
CA GLY A 47 -0.58 2.43 8.39
C GLY A 47 -1.87 1.60 8.36
N ASP A 48 -3.00 2.29 8.49
CA ASP A 48 -4.34 1.73 8.36
C ASP A 48 -4.72 1.53 6.89
N PHE A 49 -4.55 0.31 6.39
CA PHE A 49 -4.76 -0.03 4.98
C PHE A 49 -5.84 -1.11 4.82
N TRP A 50 -6.34 -1.26 3.61
CA TRP A 50 -7.19 -2.37 3.18
C TRP A 50 -6.49 -3.23 2.12
N ILE A 51 -6.83 -4.52 2.11
CA ILE A 51 -6.29 -5.48 1.16
C ILE A 51 -7.12 -5.45 -0.11
N TYR A 52 -6.52 -4.99 -1.21
CA TYR A 52 -7.13 -5.04 -2.53
C TYR A 52 -6.94 -6.42 -3.17
N LYS A 53 -5.70 -6.91 -3.19
CA LYS A 53 -5.32 -8.19 -3.80
C LYS A 53 -4.18 -8.82 -3.02
N GLU A 54 -4.26 -10.12 -2.80
CA GLU A 54 -3.20 -10.90 -2.19
C GLU A 54 -2.96 -12.16 -3.00
N THR A 55 -1.70 -12.43 -3.31
CA THR A 55 -1.24 -13.63 -4.05
C THR A 55 -0.10 -14.27 -3.28
N ASP A 56 0.48 -15.36 -3.78
CA ASP A 56 1.67 -15.96 -3.18
C ASP A 56 2.94 -15.10 -3.38
N ALA A 57 2.97 -14.26 -4.42
CA ALA A 57 4.15 -13.47 -4.77
C ALA A 57 4.12 -12.04 -4.20
N PHE A 58 2.95 -11.43 -4.09
CA PHE A 58 2.79 -10.04 -3.65
C PHE A 58 1.44 -9.76 -3.01
N ILE A 59 1.38 -8.65 -2.28
CA ILE A 59 0.15 -8.07 -1.73
C ILE A 59 0.01 -6.62 -2.21
N THR A 60 -1.18 -6.25 -2.66
CA THR A 60 -1.56 -4.88 -3.04
C THR A 60 -2.56 -4.34 -2.01
N LEU A 61 -2.23 -3.19 -1.44
CA LEU A 61 -2.97 -2.50 -0.41
C LEU A 61 -3.30 -1.06 -0.85
N PHE A 62 -4.27 -0.44 -0.19
CA PHE A 62 -4.59 0.98 -0.35
C PHE A 62 -4.99 1.61 1.00
N GLY A 63 -4.64 2.88 1.19
CA GLY A 63 -4.89 3.63 2.43
C GLY A 63 -6.12 4.54 2.37
N THR A 64 -6.55 4.95 1.17
CA THR A 64 -7.71 5.83 0.96
C THR A 64 -8.49 5.41 -0.27
N TYR A 65 -9.79 5.75 -0.32
CA TYR A 65 -10.62 5.54 -1.50
C TYR A 65 -11.76 6.55 -1.53
N SER A 66 -12.26 6.85 -2.73
CA SER A 66 -13.49 7.61 -2.96
C SER A 66 -14.42 6.77 -3.84
N GLN A 67 -15.72 7.03 -3.78
CA GLN A 67 -16.70 6.42 -4.67
C GLN A 67 -17.61 7.50 -5.23
N ASP A 68 -17.79 7.51 -6.54
CA ASP A 68 -18.67 8.47 -7.22
C ASP A 68 -20.15 8.02 -7.20
N ASP A 69 -21.03 8.87 -7.72
CA ASP A 69 -22.47 8.60 -7.79
C ASP A 69 -22.84 7.44 -8.74
N ASN A 70 -21.94 7.06 -9.65
CA ASN A 70 -22.11 5.92 -10.57
C ASN A 70 -21.58 4.60 -9.97
N GLY A 71 -20.91 4.69 -8.82
CA GLY A 71 -20.32 3.56 -8.11
C GLY A 71 -18.90 3.21 -8.52
N GLU A 72 -18.23 4.04 -9.33
CA GLU A 72 -16.81 3.93 -9.66
C GLU A 72 -15.97 4.27 -8.42
N ILE A 73 -14.93 3.46 -8.15
CA ILE A 73 -14.07 3.62 -6.98
C ILE A 73 -12.68 4.00 -7.43
N GLU A 74 -12.17 5.11 -6.90
CA GLU A 74 -10.77 5.52 -7.03
C GLU A 74 -10.00 5.11 -5.77
N PHE A 75 -8.73 4.70 -5.93
CA PHE A 75 -7.87 4.24 -4.83
C PHE A 75 -6.68 5.18 -4.65
N GLY A 76 -6.45 5.60 -3.40
CA GLY A 76 -5.33 6.42 -2.99
C GLY A 76 -4.38 5.66 -2.06
N GLU A 77 -3.14 6.15 -1.98
CA GLU A 77 -2.06 5.55 -1.18
C GLU A 77 -1.92 4.04 -1.48
N VAL A 78 -1.77 3.72 -2.76
CA VAL A 78 -1.68 2.33 -3.22
C VAL A 78 -0.24 1.86 -3.09
N ILE A 79 -0.05 0.67 -2.51
CA ILE A 79 1.25 0.01 -2.45
C ILE A 79 1.12 -1.46 -2.85
N THR A 80 2.09 -1.94 -3.62
CA THR A 80 2.25 -3.37 -3.93
C THR A 80 3.60 -3.84 -3.41
N ILE A 81 3.58 -4.78 -2.47
CA ILE A 81 4.76 -5.27 -1.76
C ILE A 81 4.97 -6.74 -2.14
N PRO A 82 6.15 -7.12 -2.67
CA PRO A 82 6.53 -8.52 -2.80
C PRO A 82 6.50 -9.21 -1.43
N LYS A 83 5.88 -10.40 -1.36
CA LYS A 83 5.79 -11.14 -0.09
C LYS A 83 7.15 -11.55 0.46
N VAL A 84 8.15 -11.69 -0.41
CA VAL A 84 9.54 -11.96 -0.03
C VAL A 84 10.23 -10.80 0.71
N TRP A 85 9.63 -9.60 0.75
CA TRP A 85 10.18 -8.44 1.45
C TRP A 85 9.59 -8.25 2.87
N ILE A 86 8.42 -8.85 3.13
CA ILE A 86 7.65 -8.75 4.38
C ILE A 86 8.13 -9.80 5.38
#